data_AF-A0A1Z7YWG8-F1
#
_entry.id   AF-A0A1Z7YWG8-F1
#
_cell.length_a   1.000
_cell.length_b   1.000
_cell.length_c   1.000
_cell.angle_alpha   90.00
_cell.angle_beta   90.00
_cell.angle_gamma   90.00
#
_symmetry.space_group_name_H-M   'P 1'
#
loop_
_entity.id
_entity.type
_entity.pdbx_description
1 polymer ?
#
loop_
_entity_poly.entity_id
_entity_poly.type
_entity_poly.pdbx_seq_one_letter_code
_entity_poly.pdbx_strand_id
1 'polypeptide(L)'
;MIKQIYNQCKITALLLFPLFLLACGGSGGGSTGGNSDTITMVIDTDYTVSAGDTVLPANTSARFDIEKNSNENTSTVTLLTGSATIKRG
;
A
#
# COMPACT_ATOMS: atom_id res chain seq x y z
N MET A 1 55.97 39.78 29.86
CA MET A 1 54.82 39.85 30.81
C MET A 1 53.61 39.19 30.16
N ILE A 2 52.69 38.67 30.98
CA ILE A 2 51.53 37.79 30.68
C ILE A 2 51.94 36.31 30.87
N LYS A 3 51.97 35.74 32.09
CA LYS A 3 50.94 35.50 33.13
C LYS A 3 49.75 34.64 32.65
N GLN A 4 49.55 33.56 33.43
CA GLN A 4 48.38 32.66 33.55
C GLN A 4 48.38 31.48 32.56
N ILE A 5 48.89 30.28 32.84
CA ILE A 5 48.79 29.38 34.01
C ILE A 5 47.34 28.92 34.33
N TYR A 6 47.17 27.58 34.19
CA TYR A 6 46.20 26.66 34.78
C TYR A 6 44.76 26.56 34.22
N ASN A 7 44.50 25.36 33.70
CA ASN A 7 43.44 24.46 34.16
C ASN A 7 41.99 24.89 33.84
N GLN A 8 41.34 24.20 32.91
CA GLN A 8 40.14 23.44 33.24
C GLN A 8 39.83 22.41 32.15
N CYS A 9 39.86 21.16 32.58
CA CYS A 9 39.26 20.02 31.91
C CYS A 9 37.75 20.23 31.69
N LYS A 10 37.29 19.69 30.55
CA LYS A 10 35.95 19.14 30.31
C LYS A 10 34.77 20.13 30.26
N ILE A 11 33.77 19.58 29.58
CA ILE A 11 32.34 19.89 29.57
C ILE A 11 31.88 20.70 28.35
N THR A 12 30.87 20.10 27.72
CA THR A 12 29.87 20.66 26.79
C THR A 12 30.31 20.82 25.35
N ALA A 13 30.11 19.84 24.48
CA ALA A 13 28.79 19.46 23.93
C ALA A 13 28.02 20.68 23.42
N LEU A 14 28.40 21.15 22.23
CA LEU A 14 27.62 22.03 21.36
C LEU A 14 27.93 21.54 19.94
N LEU A 15 27.06 20.70 19.38
CA LEU A 15 25.93 21.09 18.54
C LEU A 15 26.35 21.40 17.10
N LEU A 16 25.71 20.63 16.22
CA LEU A 16 25.20 21.00 14.90
C LEU A 16 26.16 20.98 13.71
N PHE A 17 25.66 20.24 12.71
CA PHE A 17 25.93 20.28 11.26
C PHE A 17 27.12 19.44 10.76
N PRO A 18 26.91 18.65 9.68
CA PRO A 18 26.37 19.19 8.43
C PRO A 18 25.22 18.40 7.78
N LEU A 19 24.37 19.20 7.12
CA LEU A 19 23.54 18.91 5.96
C LEU A 19 23.70 17.51 5.33
N PHE A 20 22.62 16.74 5.35
CA PHE A 20 22.28 15.89 4.20
C PHE A 20 20.96 16.37 3.61
N LEU A 21 21.12 17.26 2.63
CA LEU A 21 20.15 17.52 1.59
C LEU A 21 20.02 16.25 0.73
N LEU A 22 18.91 15.55 0.84
CA LEU A 22 18.45 14.64 -0.22
C LEU A 22 17.01 15.01 -0.58
N ALA A 23 16.93 15.85 -1.61
CA ALA A 23 15.92 15.86 -2.67
C ALA A 23 14.49 15.44 -2.29
N CYS A 24 13.65 16.45 -2.03
CA CYS A 24 12.26 16.42 -2.46
C CYS A 24 12.26 16.55 -4.00
N GLY A 25 12.05 15.44 -4.70
CA GLY A 25 12.18 15.39 -6.15
C GLY A 25 11.71 14.05 -6.70
N GLY A 26 10.40 13.82 -6.63
CA GLY A 26 9.72 12.70 -7.26
C GLY A 26 8.56 13.22 -8.09
N SER A 27 8.88 13.69 -9.30
CA SER A 27 7.91 13.92 -10.37
C SER A 27 7.15 12.64 -10.69
N GLY A 28 5.86 12.81 -10.98
CA GLY A 28 5.25 12.14 -12.11
C GLY A 28 4.37 10.95 -11.76
N GLY A 29 3.26 10.88 -12.49
CA GLY A 29 2.46 9.68 -12.60
C GLY A 29 1.00 9.94 -12.32
N GLY A 30 0.35 10.69 -13.22
CA GLY A 30 -1.09 10.51 -13.38
C GLY A 30 -1.35 9.03 -13.69
N SER A 31 -2.36 8.46 -13.04
CA SER A 31 -2.99 7.26 -13.55
C SER A 31 -4.48 7.49 -13.43
N THR A 32 -5.02 7.89 -14.59
CA THR A 32 -6.28 7.38 -15.12
C THR A 32 -7.33 7.11 -14.06
N GLY A 33 -8.28 8.05 -13.94
CA GLY A 33 -9.64 7.72 -13.54
C GLY A 33 -10.20 6.72 -14.54
N GLY A 34 -9.87 5.44 -14.35
CA GLY A 34 -10.64 4.34 -14.91
C GLY A 34 -11.97 4.33 -14.18
N ASN A 35 -13.05 4.34 -14.94
CA ASN A 35 -14.37 4.01 -14.41
C ASN A 35 -14.26 2.64 -13.76
N SER A 36 -14.06 2.58 -12.43
CA SER A 36 -14.00 1.32 -11.71
C SER A 36 -15.41 0.74 -11.71
N ASP A 37 -15.68 -0.09 -12.71
CA ASP A 37 -16.86 -0.93 -12.72
C ASP A 37 -16.86 -1.72 -11.42
N THR A 38 -17.81 -1.37 -10.56
CA THR A 38 -18.03 -2.03 -9.28
C THR A 38 -19.15 -3.02 -9.51
N ILE A 39 -18.83 -4.31 -9.36
CA ILE A 39 -19.77 -5.40 -9.56
C ILE A 39 -20.20 -5.90 -8.19
N THR A 40 -21.49 -5.83 -7.88
CA THR A 40 -22.04 -6.52 -6.70
C THR A 40 -22.05 -8.02 -6.96
N MET A 41 -21.40 -8.79 -6.09
CA MET A 41 -21.36 -10.25 -6.21
C MET A 41 -22.68 -10.85 -5.76
N VAL A 42 -23.16 -11.84 -6.51
CA VAL A 42 -24.27 -12.71 -6.16
C VAL A 42 -23.71 -14.00 -5.59
N ILE A 43 -24.37 -14.54 -4.56
CA ILE A 43 -24.00 -15.81 -3.95
C ILE A 43 -24.09 -16.94 -4.99
N ASP A 44 -23.16 -17.90 -4.92
CA ASP A 44 -23.06 -19.05 -5.82
C ASP A 44 -22.97 -18.67 -7.31
N THR A 45 -22.41 -17.49 -7.60
CA THR A 45 -22.14 -17.02 -8.96
C THR A 45 -20.63 -16.87 -9.17
N ASP A 46 -20.16 -17.41 -10.29
CA ASP A 46 -18.75 -17.37 -10.66
C ASP A 46 -18.39 -16.04 -11.32
N TYR A 47 -17.31 -15.43 -10.83
CA TYR A 47 -16.74 -14.22 -11.41
C TYR A 47 -15.28 -14.45 -11.79
N THR A 48 -14.94 -14.20 -13.04
CA THR A 48 -13.54 -14.15 -13.47
C THR A 48 -12.90 -12.86 -12.95
N VAL A 49 -11.74 -12.99 -12.31
CA VAL A 49 -10.89 -11.88 -11.87
C VAL A 49 -9.51 -11.99 -12.50
N SER A 50 -8.93 -10.84 -12.80
CA SER A 50 -7.58 -10.69 -13.36
C SER A 50 -6.71 -9.81 -12.47
N ALA A 51 -5.42 -9.74 -12.77
CA ALA A 51 -4.51 -8.83 -12.09
C ALA A 51 -5.03 -7.38 -12.14
N GLY A 52 -5.07 -6.70 -11.00
CA GLY A 52 -5.64 -5.35 -10.85
C GLY A 52 -7.03 -5.35 -10.20
N ASP A 53 -7.80 -6.43 -10.34
CA ASP A 53 -9.10 -6.55 -9.69
C ASP A 53 -8.96 -6.70 -8.17
N THR A 54 -9.93 -6.14 -7.44
CA THR A 54 -10.01 -6.28 -5.98
C THR A 54 -11.37 -6.79 -5.57
N VAL A 55 -11.40 -7.90 -4.82
CA VAL A 55 -12.62 -8.42 -4.18
C VAL A 55 -12.74 -7.81 -2.79
N LEU A 56 -13.81 -7.06 -2.55
CA LEU A 56 -14.06 -6.32 -1.31
C LEU A 56 -15.25 -6.92 -0.57
N PRO A 57 -15.04 -7.62 0.56
CA PRO A 57 -16.14 -8.06 1.41
C PRO A 57 -16.80 -6.86 2.08
N ALA A 58 -18.13 -6.77 2.03
CA ALA A 58 -18.88 -5.69 2.68
C ALA A 58 -19.17 -6.00 4.16
N ASN A 59 -18.96 -7.24 4.60
CA ASN A 59 -19.14 -7.67 5.98
C ASN A 59 -18.19 -8.82 6.34
N THR A 60 -18.09 -9.13 7.64
CA THR A 60 -17.18 -10.17 8.18
C THR A 60 -17.67 -11.60 7.91
N SER A 61 -18.94 -11.76 7.50
CA SER A 61 -19.53 -13.05 7.15
C SER A 61 -19.23 -13.50 5.72
N ALA A 62 -18.58 -12.66 4.91
CA ALA A 62 -18.22 -13.00 3.54
C ALA A 62 -17.28 -14.21 3.51
N ARG A 63 -17.61 -15.21 2.69
CA ARG A 63 -16.76 -16.38 2.42
C ARG A 63 -16.68 -16.60 0.93
N PHE A 64 -15.49 -16.93 0.44
CA PHE A 64 -15.20 -17.03 -0.97
C PHE A 64 -14.58 -18.39 -1.26
N ASP A 65 -14.95 -18.97 -2.40
CA ASP A 65 -14.14 -19.97 -3.07
C ASP A 65 -13.31 -19.28 -4.16
N ILE A 66 -12.06 -19.71 -4.33
CA ILE A 66 -11.14 -19.12 -5.31
C ILE A 66 -10.41 -20.26 -6.02
N GLU A 67 -10.67 -20.38 -7.32
CA GLU A 67 -10.02 -21.35 -8.19
C GLU A 67 -9.05 -20.63 -9.13
N LYS A 68 -7.75 -21.00 -9.07
CA LYS A 68 -6.76 -20.48 -10.01
C LYS A 68 -6.90 -21.23 -11.34
N ASN A 69 -7.17 -20.51 -12.42
CA ASN A 69 -7.00 -21.05 -13.76
C ASN A 69 -5.49 -21.14 -14.06
N SER A 70 -4.91 -22.33 -13.92
CA SER A 70 -3.45 -22.53 -13.98
C SER A 70 -2.82 -22.21 -15.33
N ASN A 71 -3.61 -22.22 -16.41
CA ASN A 71 -3.14 -21.95 -17.76
C ASN A 71 -3.35 -20.48 -18.19
N GLU A 72 -3.99 -19.67 -17.36
CA GLU A 72 -4.31 -18.28 -17.65
C GLU A 72 -3.79 -17.33 -16.57
N ASN A 73 -3.86 -16.03 -16.84
CA ASN A 73 -3.57 -14.97 -15.85
C ASN A 73 -4.84 -14.57 -15.05
N THR A 74 -5.82 -15.46 -14.98
CA THR A 74 -7.13 -15.24 -14.35
C THR A 74 -7.36 -16.23 -13.21
N SER A 75 -8.33 -15.91 -12.36
CA SER A 75 -8.90 -16.83 -11.37
C SER A 75 -10.42 -16.71 -11.41
N THR A 76 -11.12 -17.75 -10.98
CA THR A 76 -12.56 -17.70 -10.71
C THR A 76 -12.76 -17.47 -9.22
N VAL A 77 -13.64 -16.53 -8.87
CA VAL A 77 -14.03 -16.24 -7.49
C VAL A 77 -15.53 -16.40 -7.37
N THR A 78 -15.96 -17.15 -6.35
CA THR A 78 -17.37 -17.42 -6.07
C THR A 78 -17.68 -16.99 -4.64
N LEU A 79 -18.72 -16.19 -4.44
CA LEU A 79 -19.17 -15.80 -3.10
C LEU A 79 -20.06 -16.90 -2.52
N LEU A 80 -19.65 -17.53 -1.43
CA LEU A 80 -20.41 -18.62 -0.80
C LEU A 80 -21.42 -18.09 0.23
N THR A 81 -21.05 -17.08 1.00
CA THR A 81 -21.92 -16.44 2.01
C THR A 81 -21.60 -14.97 2.15
N GLY A 82 -22.51 -14.18 2.72
CA GLY A 82 -22.30 -12.77 3.03
C GLY A 82 -22.57 -11.84 1.84
N SER A 83 -21.80 -10.76 1.72
CA SER A 83 -21.93 -9.79 0.63
C SER A 83 -20.58 -9.21 0.26
N ALA A 84 -20.32 -9.03 -1.03
CA ALA A 84 -19.06 -8.51 -1.54
C ALA A 84 -19.25 -7.77 -2.86
N THR A 85 -18.26 -6.97 -3.22
CA THR A 85 -18.17 -6.30 -4.52
C THR A 85 -16.81 -6.56 -5.16
N ILE A 86 -16.75 -6.63 -6.48
CA ILE A 86 -15.50 -6.62 -7.24
C ILE A 86 -15.30 -5.22 -7.77
N LYS A 87 -14.16 -4.62 -7.47
CA LYS A 87 -13.69 -3.39 -8.11
C LYS A 87 -12.75 -3.75 -9.24
N ARG A 88 -13.10 -3.41 -10.48
CA ARG A 88 -12.23 -3.61 -11.64
C ARG A 88 -11.10 -2.58 -11.66
N GLY A 89 -9.89 -3.06 -11.96
CA GLY A 89 -8.63 -2.29 -11.95
C GLY A 89 -7.95 -2.19 -13.31
#